data_AF-A0A944PED3-F1
#
_entry.id   AF-A0A944PED3-F1
#
_cell.length_a   1.000
_cell.length_b   1.000
_cell.length_c   1.000
_cell.angle_alpha   90.00
_cell.angle_beta   90.00
_cell.angle_gamma   90.00
#
_symmetry.space_group_name_H-M   'P 1'
#
loop_
_entity.id
_entity.type
_entity.pdbx_description
1 polymer ?
#
loop_
_entity_poly.entity_id
_entity_poly.type
_entity_poly.pdbx_seq_one_letter_code
_entity_poly.pdbx_strand_id
1 'polypeptide(L)'
;MPAVVPSGRTSALPQPVLGLPGAKGLHLRPWEPDDAPSLISADLDPDIRHWNRTDRFTSAEAQKRIARYHSAANPASCRVATKAGYPLEGTMRGALLHVDGWHDEHLHARLRTD
;
A
#
# COMPACT_ATOMS: atom_id res chain seq x y z
N MET A 1 18.86 6.63 21.86
CA MET A 1 17.53 6.81 21.26
C MET A 1 17.75 7.27 19.82
N PRO A 2 17.46 6.48 18.77
CA PRO A 2 17.54 7.00 17.41
C PRO A 2 16.38 7.98 17.15
N ALA A 3 16.57 8.89 16.19
CA ALA A 3 15.64 9.99 15.92
C ALA A 3 14.24 9.50 15.53
N VAL A 4 13.20 10.14 16.10
CA VAL A 4 11.78 9.95 15.74
C VAL A 4 11.49 10.72 14.44
N VAL A 5 10.74 10.11 13.54
CA VAL A 5 10.28 10.71 12.27
C VAL A 5 8.90 11.34 12.52
N PRO A 6 8.73 12.67 12.45
CA PRO A 6 7.44 13.33 12.65
C PRO A 6 6.35 12.83 11.70
N SER A 7 5.08 12.96 12.11
CA SER A 7 3.90 12.70 11.24
C SER A 7 4.02 13.43 9.90
N GLY A 8 3.54 12.79 8.83
CA GLY A 8 3.67 13.26 7.45
C GLY A 8 5.10 13.19 6.86
N ARG A 9 6.15 12.97 7.67
CA ARG A 9 7.53 12.96 7.16
C ARG A 9 7.86 11.70 6.35
N THR A 10 7.20 10.57 6.60
CA THR A 10 7.35 9.34 5.80
C THR A 10 6.64 9.43 4.44
N SER A 11 5.48 10.10 4.36
CA SER A 11 4.78 10.34 3.09
C SER A 11 5.39 11.49 2.28
N ALA A 12 6.06 12.44 2.95
CA ALA A 12 6.71 13.58 2.31
C ALA A 12 8.12 13.29 1.78
N LEU A 13 8.72 12.15 2.15
CA LEU A 13 10.03 11.74 1.68
C LEU A 13 9.88 10.69 0.57
N PRO A 14 10.74 10.73 -0.47
CA PRO A 14 10.78 9.64 -1.45
C PRO A 14 11.03 8.33 -0.70
N GLN A 15 10.20 7.31 -0.98
CA GLN A 15 10.38 6.00 -0.36
C GLN A 15 11.78 5.45 -0.72
N PRO A 16 12.52 4.88 0.25
CA PRO A 16 13.91 4.50 0.05
C PRO A 16 14.06 3.18 -0.73
N VAL A 17 15.24 2.98 -1.32
CA VAL A 17 15.69 1.67 -1.78
C VAL A 17 16.42 0.96 -0.64
N LEU A 18 15.94 -0.23 -0.25
CA LEU A 18 16.46 -1.04 0.85
C LEU A 18 17.13 -2.30 0.29
N GLY A 19 18.44 -2.43 0.44
CA GLY A 19 19.14 -3.69 0.14
C GLY A 19 18.71 -4.79 1.12
N LEU A 20 18.46 -6.01 0.62
CA LEU A 20 18.02 -7.14 1.44
C LEU A 20 19.23 -7.91 2.01
N PRO A 21 19.44 -7.93 3.34
CA PRO A 21 20.54 -8.68 3.94
C PRO A 21 20.47 -10.17 3.59
N GLY A 22 21.58 -10.75 3.12
CA GLY A 22 21.65 -12.16 2.75
C GLY A 22 21.14 -12.49 1.34
N ALA A 23 20.54 -11.53 0.62
CA ALA A 23 20.08 -11.72 -0.75
C ALA A 23 20.83 -10.79 -1.71
N LYS A 24 22.03 -11.22 -2.13
CA LYS A 24 22.92 -10.42 -2.97
C LYS A 24 22.21 -10.05 -4.28
N GLY A 25 22.16 -8.74 -4.57
CA GLY A 25 21.53 -8.20 -5.78
C GLY A 25 20.04 -7.91 -5.65
N LEU A 26 19.39 -8.30 -4.55
CA LEU A 26 17.99 -7.96 -4.29
C LEU A 26 17.85 -6.72 -3.42
N HIS A 27 16.89 -5.89 -3.79
CA HIS A 27 16.52 -4.70 -3.03
C HIS A 27 15.00 -4.53 -3.08
N LEU A 28 14.45 -3.91 -2.04
CA LEU A 28 13.10 -3.36 -2.05
C LEU A 28 13.21 -1.91 -2.52
N ARG A 29 12.48 -1.55 -3.56
CA ARG A 29 12.35 -0.17 -4.02
C ARG A 29 10.87 0.17 -4.14
N PRO A 30 10.53 1.46 -4.23
CA PRO A 30 9.18 1.86 -4.58
C PRO A 30 8.76 1.20 -5.90
N TRP A 31 7.48 0.85 -6.00
CA TRP A 31 6.91 0.36 -7.26
C TRP A 31 6.91 1.49 -8.30
N GLU A 32 7.30 1.15 -9.52
CA GLU A 32 7.26 2.04 -10.68
C GLU A 32 6.14 1.59 -11.63
N PRO A 33 5.55 2.51 -12.43
CA PRO A 33 4.49 2.13 -13.37
C PRO A 33 4.88 0.98 -14.33
N ASP A 34 6.17 0.88 -14.66
CA ASP A 34 6.72 -0.14 -15.53
C ASP A 34 6.78 -1.53 -14.88
N ASP A 35 6.55 -1.63 -13.57
CA ASP A 35 6.44 -2.91 -12.86
C ASP A 35 5.06 -3.57 -13.02
N ALA A 36 4.12 -2.92 -13.69
CA ALA A 36 2.77 -3.46 -13.91
C ALA A 36 2.74 -4.89 -14.48
N PRO A 37 3.62 -5.29 -15.43
CA PRO A 37 3.67 -6.67 -15.91
C PRO A 37 4.01 -7.68 -14.80
N SER A 38 4.85 -7.31 -13.83
CA SER A 38 5.18 -8.16 -12.68
C SER A 38 3.96 -8.39 -11.79
N LEU A 39 3.14 -7.36 -11.60
CA LEU A 39 1.89 -7.48 -10.84
C LEU A 39 0.86 -8.37 -11.55
N ILE A 40 0.75 -8.25 -12.88
CA ILE A 40 -0.12 -9.13 -13.69
C ILE A 40 0.36 -10.58 -13.63
N SER A 41 1.67 -10.81 -13.74
CA SER A 41 2.26 -12.15 -13.64
C SER A 41 1.95 -12.79 -12.28
N ALA A 42 2.12 -12.05 -11.20
CA ALA A 42 1.80 -12.51 -9.85
C ALA A 42 0.31 -12.79 -9.66
N ASP A 43 -0.57 -11.99 -10.27
CA ASP A 43 -2.01 -12.22 -10.22
C ASP A 43 -2.45 -13.48 -11.01
N LEU A 44 -1.66 -13.94 -11.97
CA LEU A 44 -1.93 -15.20 -12.68
C LEU A 44 -1.43 -16.44 -11.92
N ASP A 45 -0.53 -16.27 -10.94
CA ASP A 45 0.04 -17.36 -10.17
C ASP A 45 -0.99 -17.97 -9.20
N PRO A 46 -1.33 -19.27 -9.32
CA PRO A 46 -2.37 -19.90 -8.50
C PRO A 46 -2.06 -19.91 -7.00
N ASP A 47 -0.79 -19.98 -6.60
CA ASP A 47 -0.39 -20.01 -5.19
C ASP A 47 -0.53 -18.62 -4.57
N ILE A 48 -0.21 -17.57 -5.33
CA ILE A 48 -0.43 -16.18 -4.91
C ILE A 48 -1.93 -15.89 -4.81
N ARG A 49 -2.71 -16.29 -5.83
CA ARG A 49 -4.17 -16.10 -5.87
C ARG A 49 -4.91 -16.82 -4.74
N HIS A 50 -4.39 -17.96 -4.28
CA HIS A 50 -5.03 -18.70 -3.21
C HIS A 50 -5.24 -17.84 -1.94
N TRP A 51 -4.28 -16.96 -1.64
CA TRP A 51 -4.32 -16.08 -0.47
C TRP A 51 -4.70 -14.63 -0.79
N ASN A 52 -4.64 -14.20 -2.05
CA ASN A 52 -4.96 -12.85 -2.48
C ASN A 52 -6.26 -12.84 -3.30
N ARG A 53 -7.34 -12.30 -2.72
CA ARG A 53 -8.63 -12.10 -3.42
C ARG A 53 -8.57 -10.88 -4.35
N THR A 54 -7.74 -10.94 -5.38
CA THR A 54 -7.66 -9.93 -6.44
C THR A 54 -8.46 -10.36 -7.68
N ASP A 55 -9.14 -9.40 -8.30
CA ASP A 55 -9.64 -9.56 -9.66
C ASP A 55 -8.48 -9.45 -10.67
N ARG A 56 -8.63 -10.10 -11.82
CA ARG A 56 -7.60 -10.09 -12.86
C ARG A 56 -7.33 -8.68 -13.36
N PHE A 57 -6.08 -8.24 -13.28
CA PHE A 57 -5.69 -6.92 -13.77
C PHE A 57 -5.46 -6.91 -15.28
N THR A 58 -6.04 -5.93 -15.96
CA THR A 58 -5.48 -5.37 -17.20
C THR A 58 -4.24 -4.54 -16.89
N SER A 59 -3.41 -4.22 -17.89
CA SER A 59 -2.22 -3.38 -17.70
C SER A 59 -2.54 -2.02 -17.09
N ALA A 60 -3.64 -1.39 -17.51
CA ALA A 60 -4.06 -0.10 -16.96
C ALA A 60 -4.51 -0.20 -15.50
N GLU A 61 -5.12 -1.32 -15.09
CA GLU A 61 -5.52 -1.56 -13.70
C GLU A 61 -4.31 -1.88 -12.82
N ALA A 62 -3.34 -2.64 -13.33
CA ALA A 62 -2.09 -2.93 -12.63
C ALA A 62 -1.27 -1.66 -12.37
N GLN A 63 -1.13 -0.77 -13.38
CA GLN A 63 -0.47 0.53 -13.20
C GLN A 63 -1.19 1.41 -12.18
N LYS A 64 -2.54 1.42 -12.21
CA LYS A 64 -3.34 2.13 -11.21
C LYS A 64 -3.21 1.53 -9.81
N ARG A 65 -3.08 0.21 -9.69
CA ARG A 65 -2.90 -0.50 -8.43
C ARG A 65 -1.54 -0.20 -7.79
N ILE A 66 -0.48 -0.16 -8.60
CA ILE A 66 0.86 0.25 -8.18
C ILE A 66 0.85 1.66 -7.56
N ALA A 67 -0.03 2.53 -8.03
CA ALA A 67 -0.14 3.89 -7.53
C ALA A 67 -0.88 4.06 -6.17
N ARG A 68 -1.37 2.99 -5.47
CA ARG A 68 -2.39 3.14 -4.39
C ARG A 68 -2.28 2.21 -3.17
N TYR A 69 -2.83 2.68 -2.05
CA TYR A 69 -3.14 1.95 -0.80
C TYR A 69 -4.70 1.86 -0.59
N HIS A 70 -5.24 1.62 0.63
CA HIS A 70 -6.60 1.09 0.95
C HIS A 70 -7.78 2.09 1.22
N SER A 71 -9.04 1.66 1.08
CA SER A 71 -10.27 2.51 1.15
C SER A 71 -10.57 3.24 2.46
N ALA A 72 -11.20 4.44 2.39
CA ALA A 72 -11.77 5.19 3.52
C ALA A 72 -13.17 4.67 3.89
N ALA A 73 -13.91 4.13 2.93
CA ALA A 73 -15.28 3.66 3.11
C ALA A 73 -15.38 2.29 3.82
N ASN A 74 -14.37 1.89 4.60
CA ASN A 74 -14.37 0.67 5.40
C ASN A 74 -14.33 0.98 6.91
N PRO A 75 -15.48 1.31 7.54
CA PRO A 75 -15.53 1.72 8.93
C PRO A 75 -15.19 0.58 9.91
N ALA A 76 -15.35 -0.68 9.50
CA ALA A 76 -14.93 -1.82 10.31
C ALA A 76 -13.40 -1.87 10.43
N SER A 77 -12.67 -1.73 9.31
CA SER A 77 -11.20 -1.65 9.33
C SER A 77 -10.71 -0.42 10.08
N CYS A 78 -11.36 0.74 9.94
CA CYS A 78 -11.00 1.95 10.71
C CYS A 78 -11.10 1.72 12.23
N ARG A 79 -12.16 1.04 12.68
CA ARG A 79 -12.32 0.68 14.10
C ARG A 79 -11.25 -0.29 14.58
N VAL A 80 -10.89 -1.29 13.76
CA VAL A 80 -9.80 -2.22 14.08
C VAL A 80 -8.48 -1.48 14.18
N ALA A 81 -8.14 -0.63 13.21
CA ALA A 81 -6.92 0.17 13.21
C ALA A 81 -6.83 1.05 14.45
N THR A 82 -7.91 1.77 14.78
CA THR A 82 -7.99 2.60 15.99
C THR A 82 -7.80 1.76 17.26
N LYS A 83 -8.48 0.61 17.37
CA LYS A 83 -8.36 -0.29 18.53
C LYS A 83 -6.96 -0.89 18.67
N ALA A 84 -6.25 -1.10 17.55
CA ALA A 84 -4.87 -1.55 17.52
C ALA A 84 -3.85 -0.41 17.79
N GLY A 85 -4.33 0.82 18.00
CA GLY A 85 -3.50 2.00 18.31
C GLY A 85 -2.97 2.73 17.09
N TYR A 86 -3.51 2.51 15.89
CA TYR A 86 -3.16 3.21 14.66
C TYR A 86 -4.12 4.39 14.43
N PRO A 87 -3.81 5.62 14.91
CA PRO A 87 -4.63 6.80 14.67
C PRO A 87 -4.78 7.12 13.17
N LEU A 88 -5.83 7.88 12.85
CA LEU A 88 -6.06 8.41 11.50
C LEU A 88 -5.08 9.56 11.24
N GLU A 89 -4.29 9.45 10.18
CA GLU A 89 -3.31 10.46 9.77
C GLU A 89 -3.82 11.32 8.60
N GLY A 90 -4.78 10.83 7.80
CA GLY A 90 -5.36 11.64 6.72
C GLY A 90 -6.34 10.92 5.80
N THR A 91 -6.96 11.70 4.91
CA THR A 91 -7.89 11.24 3.88
C THR A 91 -7.35 11.58 2.48
N MET A 92 -7.14 10.58 1.64
CA MET A 92 -6.74 10.72 0.24
C MET A 92 -7.98 10.69 -0.65
N ARG A 93 -8.32 11.84 -1.26
CA ARG A 93 -9.58 12.00 -1.99
C ARG A 93 -9.55 11.34 -3.37
N GLY A 94 -10.60 10.59 -3.72
CA GLY A 94 -10.71 9.91 -5.01
C GLY A 94 -9.52 8.99 -5.32
N ALA A 95 -8.87 8.45 -4.30
CA ALA A 95 -7.63 7.70 -4.44
C ALA A 95 -7.88 6.21 -4.65
N LEU A 96 -9.10 5.68 -4.38
CA LEU A 96 -9.40 4.27 -4.55
C LEU A 96 -10.49 4.02 -5.59
N LEU A 97 -10.23 3.07 -6.50
CA LEU A 97 -11.21 2.64 -7.50
C LEU A 97 -11.81 1.31 -7.05
N HIS A 98 -13.12 1.29 -6.87
CA HIS A 98 -13.94 0.10 -6.68
C HIS A 98 -14.82 -0.12 -7.91
N VAL A 99 -15.53 -1.25 -7.95
CA VAL A 99 -16.46 -1.60 -9.03
C VAL A 99 -17.55 -0.54 -9.26
N ASP A 100 -17.87 0.25 -8.23
CA ASP A 100 -18.89 1.30 -8.21
C ASP A 100 -18.34 2.73 -8.37
N GLY A 101 -17.03 2.86 -8.61
CA GLY A 101 -16.40 4.14 -8.93
C GLY A 101 -15.28 4.55 -7.97
N TRP A 102 -15.03 5.85 -7.93
CA TRP A 102 -13.91 6.43 -7.19
C TRP A 102 -14.33 6.83 -5.77
N HIS A 103 -13.51 6.44 -4.80
CA HIS A 103 -13.74 6.64 -3.38
C HIS A 103 -12.51 7.23 -2.71
N ASP A 104 -12.75 7.88 -1.59
CA ASP A 104 -11.69 8.37 -0.70
C ASP A 104 -11.00 7.19 0.02
N GLU A 105 -9.78 7.43 0.49
CA GLU A 105 -8.94 6.50 1.25
C GLU A 105 -8.51 7.10 2.61
N HIS A 106 -8.55 6.31 3.69
CA HIS A 106 -8.03 6.72 4.99
C HIS A 106 -6.64 6.14 5.21
N LEU A 107 -5.69 6.95 5.70
CA LEU A 107 -4.38 6.48 6.14
C LEU A 107 -4.39 6.34 7.66
N HIS A 108 -4.15 5.12 8.17
CA HIS A 108 -3.95 4.87 9.60
C HIS A 108 -2.52 4.39 9.85
N ALA A 109 -1.80 5.04 10.76
CA ALA A 109 -0.42 4.67 11.09
C ALA A 109 -0.20 4.75 12.60
N ARG A 110 0.74 3.94 13.11
CA ARG A 110 1.22 3.95 14.49
C ARG A 110 2.73 3.87 14.44
N LEU A 111 3.41 4.65 15.26
CA LEU A 111 4.85 4.55 15.43
C LEU A 111 5.18 3.40 16.38
N ARG A 112 6.37 2.82 16.24
CA ARG A 112 6.87 1.77 17.15
C ARG A 112 6.91 2.21 18.63
N THR A 113 6.90 3.51 18.88
CA THR A 113 6.99 4.13 20.21
C THR A 113 5.64 4.45 20.85
N ASP A 114 4.55 4.26 20.11
CA ASP A 114 3.20 4.36 20.67
C ASP A 114 2.84 3.09 21.44
#